data_AF-A0A1V0PVW5-F1
#
_entry.id   AF-A0A1V0PVW5-F1
#
_cell.length_a   1.000
_cell.length_b   1.000
_cell.length_c   1.000
_cell.angle_alpha   90.00
_cell.angle_beta   90.00
_cell.angle_gamma   90.00
#
_symmetry.space_group_name_H-M   'P 1'
#
loop_
_entity.id
_entity.type
_entity.pdbx_description
1 polymer ?
#
loop_
_entity_poly.entity_id
_entity_poly.type
_entity_poly.pdbx_seq_one_letter_code
_entity_poly.pdbx_strand_id
1 'polypeptide(L)' 'MADIRVGIIMGSQSDWPTMKEAADILDALDVPYESRIVSAHRTPDRLWEYGRTAVERGLQAIIAGAGGRRICRA' A
#
# COMPACT_ATOMS: atom_id res chain seq x y z
N MET A 1 20.38 -0.93 7.60
CA MET A 1 19.06 -0.26 7.52
C MET A 1 18.18 -1.16 6.69
N ALA A 2 17.06 -1.64 7.24
CA ALA A 2 16.16 -2.53 6.51
C ALA A 2 15.53 -1.72 5.37
N ASP A 3 15.93 -2.05 4.15
CA ASP A 3 15.39 -1.44 2.94
C ASP A 3 13.94 -1.90 2.79
N ILE A 4 12.98 -0.97 2.85
CA ILE A 4 11.56 -1.31 2.77
C ILE A 4 11.27 -1.80 1.36
N ARG A 5 10.92 -3.08 1.21
CA ARG A 5 10.75 -3.70 -0.12
C ARG A 5 9.31 -3.68 -0.59
N VAL A 6 8.34 -3.68 0.32
CA VAL A 6 6.91 -3.81 -0.03
C VAL A 6 6.10 -2.66 0.56
N GLY A 7 5.25 -2.05 -0.26
CA GLY A 7 4.32 -1.01 0.17
C GLY A 7 2.88 -1.53 0.22
N ILE A 8 2.25 -1.51 1.40
CA ILE A 8 0.83 -1.81 1.56
C ILE A 8 0.05 -0.50 1.55
N ILE A 9 -0.83 -0.30 0.57
CA ILE A 9 -1.71 0.87 0.51
C ILE A 9 -3.17 0.49 0.57
N MET A 10 -3.96 1.33 1.24
CA MET A 10 -5.40 1.11 1.37
C MET A 10 -6.20 2.41 1.30
N GLY A 11 -7.45 2.35 0.83
CA GLY A 11 -8.28 3.54 0.65
C GLY A 11 -8.85 4.13 1.94
N SER A 12 -8.97 3.31 2.98
CA SER A 12 -9.62 3.65 4.25
C SER A 12 -9.10 2.79 5.41
N GLN A 13 -9.31 3.26 6.65
CA GLN A 13 -9.00 2.44 7.84
C GLN A 13 -9.87 1.18 7.93
N SER A 14 -11.09 1.21 7.36
CA SER A 14 -11.96 0.03 7.31
C SER A 14 -11.44 -1.09 6.42
N ASP A 15 -10.48 -0.80 5.53
CA ASP A 15 -9.81 -1.83 4.72
C ASP A 15 -8.69 -2.54 5.50
N TRP A 16 -8.23 -1.98 6.63
CA TRP A 16 -7.11 -2.49 7.40
C TRP A 16 -7.28 -3.93 7.88
N PRO A 17 -8.45 -4.35 8.41
CA PRO A 17 -8.64 -5.74 8.81
C PRO A 17 -8.26 -6.70 7.68
N THR A 18 -8.72 -6.48 6.45
CA THR A 18 -8.36 -7.32 5.29
C THR A 18 -6.88 -7.20 4.89
N MET A 19 -6.31 -6.00 4.96
CA MET A 19 -4.92 -5.76 4.53
C MET A 19 -3.89 -6.24 5.55
N LYS A 20 -4.31 -6.39 6.81
CA LYS A 20 -3.48 -6.95 7.89
C LYS A 20 -3.04 -8.37 7.54
N GLU A 21 -3.84 -9.12 6.81
CA GLU A 21 -3.52 -10.50 6.43
C GLU A 21 -2.31 -10.53 5.48
N ALA A 22 -2.15 -9.50 4.64
CA ALA A 22 -0.94 -9.35 3.83
C ALA A 22 0.26 -8.95 4.70
N ALA A 23 0.06 -8.06 5.67
CA ALA A 23 1.09 -7.62 6.61
C ALA A 23 1.62 -8.81 7.45
N ASP A 24 0.72 -9.62 8.00
CA ASP A 24 1.03 -10.79 8.82
C ASP A 24 1.87 -11.83 8.02
N ILE A 25 1.61 -12.00 6.72
CA ILE A 25 2.42 -12.87 5.85
C ILE A 25 3.79 -12.27 5.56
N LEU A 26 3.90 -10.95 5.35
CA LEU A 26 5.19 -10.30 5.14
C LEU A 26 6.05 -10.35 6.42
N ASP A 27 5.44 -10.16 7.59
CA ASP A 27 6.08 -10.37 8.89
C ASP A 27 6.60 -11.81 9.04
N ALA A 28 5.78 -12.80 8.69
CA ALA A 28 6.18 -14.21 8.75
C ALA A 28 7.33 -14.57 7.78
N LEU A 29 7.47 -13.83 6.69
CA LEU A 29 8.54 -13.98 5.70
C LEU A 29 9.76 -13.10 5.98
N ASP A 30 9.75 -12.33 7.08
CA ASP A 30 10.79 -11.33 7.42
C ASP A 30 11.04 -10.33 6.28
N VAL A 31 9.97 -9.95 5.57
CA VAL A 31 10.02 -8.98 4.48
C VAL A 31 9.64 -7.60 5.02
N PRO A 32 10.55 -6.62 5.04
CA PRO A 32 10.25 -5.29 5.53
C PRO A 32 9.25 -4.58 4.61
N TYR A 33 8.17 -4.07 5.21
CA TYR A 33 7.10 -3.38 4.50
C TYR A 33 6.70 -2.08 5.20
N GLU A 34 5.96 -1.24 4.47
CA GLU A 34 5.25 -0.10 5.04
C GLU A 34 3.74 -0.21 4.79
N SER A 35 2.93 0.44 5.62
CA SER A 35 1.48 0.54 5.41
C SER A 35 1.03 2.00 5.39
N ARG A 36 0.27 2.42 4.38
CA ARG A 36 -0.26 3.79 4.27
C ARG A 36 -1.73 3.80 3.82
N ILE A 37 -2.48 4.79 4.32
CA ILE A 37 -3.85 5.06 3.86
C ILE A 37 -3.78 6.11 2.75
N VAL A 38 -4.03 5.68 1.51
CA VAL A 38 -3.99 6.50 0.30
C VAL A 38 -5.27 6.27 -0.48
N SER A 39 -6.16 7.27 -0.45
CA SER A 39 -7.48 7.16 -1.08
C SER A 39 -7.44 7.67 -2.52
N ALA A 40 -7.69 6.79 -3.49
CA ALA A 40 -7.79 7.15 -4.91
C ALA A 40 -8.87 8.22 -5.19
N HIS A 41 -9.97 8.21 -4.43
CA HIS A 41 -11.10 9.12 -4.64
C HIS A 41 -10.99 10.45 -3.88
N ARG A 42 -10.42 10.43 -2.68
CA ARG A 42 -10.34 11.62 -1.83
C ARG A 42 -9.02 12.37 -1.97
N THR A 43 -7.95 11.64 -2.28
CA THR A 43 -6.58 12.16 -2.35
C THR A 43 -5.85 11.57 -3.55
N PRO A 44 -6.31 11.82 -4.79
CA PRO A 44 -5.71 11.27 -6.00
C PRO A 44 -4.24 11.69 -6.16
N ASP A 45 -3.88 12.93 -5.80
CA ASP A 45 -2.50 13.42 -5.90
C ASP A 45 -1.54 12.62 -5.02
N ARG A 46 -1.96 12.23 -3.82
CA ARG A 46 -1.15 11.38 -2.92
C ARG A 46 -0.92 9.98 -3.50
N LEU A 47 -1.90 9.45 -4.24
CA LEU A 47 -1.73 8.16 -4.92
C LEU A 47 -0.69 8.26 -6.04
N TRP A 48 -0.76 9.32 -6.84
CA TRP A 48 0.21 9.59 -7.89
C TRP A 48 1.61 9.81 -7.33
N GLU A 49 1.74 10.63 -6.29
CA GLU A 49 3.02 10.89 -5.63
C GLU A 49 3.60 9.61 -5.02
N TYR A 50 2.76 8.79 -4.37
CA TYR A 50 3.18 7.50 -3.81
C TYR A 50 3.74 6.57 -4.89
N GLY A 51 3.03 6.44 -6.02
CA GLY A 51 3.47 5.60 -7.14
C GLY A 51 4.75 6.11 -7.81
N ARG A 52 4.87 7.43 -8.00
CA ARG A 52 6.05 8.04 -8.65
C ARG A 52 7.31 7.90 -7.80
N THR A 53 7.19 8.08 -6.49
CA THR A 53 8.34 7.98 -5.56
C THR A 53 8.62 6.55 -5.13
N ALA A 54 7.77 5.57 -5.47
CA ALA A 54 7.91 4.19 -5.01
C ALA A 54 9.28 3.57 -5.38
N VAL A 55 9.72 3.73 -6.63
CA VAL A 55 11.00 3.20 -7.11
C VAL A 55 12.17 3.90 -6.44
N GLU A 56 12.10 5.23 -6.30
CA GLU A 56 13.13 6.03 -5.61
C GLU A 56 13.28 5.64 -4.14
N ARG A 57 12.19 5.17 -3.53
CA ARG A 57 12.13 4.70 -2.15
C ARG A 57 12.56 3.24 -1.96
N GLY A 58 12.94 2.53 -3.03
CA GLY A 58 13.37 1.14 -2.97
C GLY A 58 12.22 0.11 -2.94
N LEU A 59 10.97 0.54 -3.14
CA LEU A 59 9.84 -0.39 -3.19
C LEU A 59 9.94 -1.27 -4.44
N GLN A 60 9.90 -2.59 -4.21
CA GLN A 60 9.90 -3.61 -5.25
C GLN A 60 8.48 -4.07 -5.59
N ALA A 61 7.55 -3.98 -4.64
CA ALA A 61 6.15 -4.35 -4.83
C ALA A 61 5.21 -3.42 -4.06
N ILE A 62 3.99 -3.25 -4.57
CA ILE A 62 2.91 -2.52 -3.90
C ILE A 62 1.68 -3.44 -3.82
N ILE A 63 1.16 -3.63 -2.61
CA ILE A 63 -0.09 -4.34 -2.33
C ILE A 63 -1.17 -3.27 -2.07
N ALA A 64 -2.08 -3.09 -3.01
CA ALA A 64 -3.14 -2.08 -2.92
C ALA A 64 -4.51 -2.72 -2.70
N GLY A 65 -5.15 -2.41 -1.57
CA GLY A 65 -6.50 -2.88 -1.24
C GLY A 65 -7.53 -1.76 -1.19
N ALA A 66 -8.75 -2.05 -1.63
CA ALA A 66 -9.90 -1.19 -1.38
C ALA A 66 -11.18 -2.02 -1.29
N GLY A 67 -12.02 -1.70 -0.31
CA GLY A 67 -13.38 -2.21 -0.21
C GLY A 67 -14.35 -1.43 -1.10
N GLY A 68 -15.21 -2.15 -1.83
CA GLY A 68 -16.30 -1.57 -2.61
C GLY A 68 -15.89 -0.78 -3.86
N ARG A 69 -16.86 -0.11 -4.51
CA ARG A 69 -16.76 0.45 -5.87
C ARG A 69 -15.46 1.26 -6.10
N ARG A 70 -14.61 0.72 -6.98
CA ARG A 70 -13.51 1.34 -7.76
C ARG A 70 -12.21 1.64 -7.00
N ILE A 71 -11.25 0.71 -7.09
CA ILE A 71 -9.80 1.02 -6.95
C ILE A 71 -9.15 1.35 -8.30
N CYS A 72 -9.79 0.97 -9.42
CA CYS A 72 -9.29 1.24 -10.77
C CYS A 72 -10.33 1.97 -11.60
N ARG A 73 -10.18 3.29 -11.72
CA ARG A 73 -10.29 3.96 -13.03
C ARG A 73 -8.93 4.61 -13.24
N ALA A 74 -7.97 3.80 -13.65
CA ALA A 74 -6.83 4.28 -14.40
C ALA A 74 -7.31 4.65 -15.80
#